data_AF-A0A2S9V5Q6-F1
#
_entry.id   AF-A0A2S9V5Q6-F1
#
_cell.length_a   1.000
_cell.length_b   1.000
_cell.length_c   1.000
_cell.angle_alpha   90.00
_cell.angle_beta   90.00
_cell.angle_gamma   90.00
#
_symmetry.space_group_name_H-M   'P 1'
#
loop_
_entity.id
_entity.type
_entity.pdbx_description
1 polymer ?
#
loop_
_entity_poly.entity_id
_entity_poly.type
_entity_poly.pdbx_seq_one_letter_code
_entity_poly.pdbx_strand_id
1 'polypeptide(L)'
;MNKLSVRLWLGAVCLVLAGCTVSTKDTVLVGPPQRSTSSEVENNTGVSGDQQAIPSSIAILPFSNVTEEKVAGPLLRQVINSQLSGRNFSVMHPGEVDKRLPSGPLDHTQMASYLGVEGVLVGEVVDFERFFAGIYSEIRLGIKLSLYNTKGDVVWTGEHEVTQRAGGVSTTAWGLLLNAAIAAMNLDDENLLAAADELGRKVAFEFPQPRFYKGSAGPLIESVIHDKAGKWLRYGDVIEVGVKGEAGLQAFVELGNQLRTELKEVEPGIYISEIPVQPDWNEQRVPVTGILQDTDGSTNTLLSITGLVNFDNEAPPPVTNLVGSQTETTLKLAWQDAEVAAAYKVTRTNDGGSQVIQQSSDSFVNLDIDSEAFSKSTYEVVAIDEAGNASEPKALTLTTYIKEVGKQTFVSGPLQGGYTGILSLTETFSPYQVKGEVVFEEDSELYIEPGVVLEFEPGATIEINGEAYFWGLKQDIRIRASGEQARREPYLIVNNTKPTQISGLKISGAGIGILVKSGQPLLEAIEITGSRFTALSIEGESNVTLRSCVIDGSNTAGIVVSDYAKLNMTDCTLQNNFPFHIQNASSYEVIAEGNQWQPAPSETSILGKVRTK
;
A
#
# COMPACT_ATOMS: atom_id res chain seq x y z
N MET A 1 45.13 51.83 -24.82
CA MET A 1 46.11 52.45 -23.88
C MET A 1 45.67 52.09 -22.47
N ASN A 2 46.49 51.36 -21.70
CA ASN A 2 47.35 51.85 -20.61
C ASN A 2 46.55 52.36 -19.38
N LYS A 3 46.63 51.69 -18.21
CA LYS A 3 47.70 51.80 -17.15
C LYS A 3 47.67 53.18 -16.45
N LEU A 4 47.87 53.35 -15.14
CA LEU A 4 48.17 52.50 -13.97
C LEU A 4 47.63 53.28 -12.73
N SER A 5 47.37 52.78 -11.51
CA SER A 5 47.71 51.51 -10.83
C SER A 5 46.48 50.99 -10.04
N VAL A 6 46.46 50.32 -8.88
CA VAL A 6 47.43 49.91 -7.82
C VAL A 6 47.13 48.45 -7.40
N ARG A 7 48.16 47.71 -6.96
CA ARG A 7 48.07 46.55 -6.05
C ARG A 7 49.28 46.58 -5.13
N LEU A 8 49.07 46.49 -3.81
CA LEU A 8 49.85 45.72 -2.81
C LEU A 8 49.42 46.15 -1.41
N TRP A 9 49.05 45.19 -0.56
CA TRP A 9 49.70 44.88 0.73
C TRP A 9 48.94 43.73 1.39
N LEU A 10 49.42 42.51 1.13
CA LEU A 10 48.99 41.30 1.82
C LEU A 10 50.21 40.83 2.62
N GLY A 11 50.17 40.92 3.95
CA GLY A 11 51.28 40.46 4.80
C GLY A 11 51.34 41.08 6.19
N ALA A 12 51.45 40.20 7.19
CA ALA A 12 51.98 40.45 8.53
C ALA A 12 51.36 41.57 9.39
N VAL A 13 50.21 41.27 9.99
CA VAL A 13 50.00 41.56 11.43
C VAL A 13 49.57 40.26 12.11
N CYS A 14 50.53 39.55 12.70
CA CYS A 14 50.26 38.48 13.66
C CYS A 14 50.19 39.06 15.08
N LEU A 15 49.48 38.36 15.98
CA LEU A 15 49.56 38.50 17.44
C LEU A 15 49.25 39.93 17.98
N VAL A 16 48.02 40.16 18.42
CA VAL A 16 47.62 40.09 19.85
C VAL A 16 46.09 40.23 19.92
N LEU A 17 45.39 39.13 20.20
CA LEU A 17 44.17 39.13 21.01
C LEU A 17 44.24 37.87 21.88
N ALA A 18 44.61 38.06 23.15
CA ALA A 18 44.57 36.99 24.14
C ALA A 18 43.11 36.65 24.49
N GLY A 19 42.88 35.40 24.95
CA GLY A 19 41.54 34.88 25.17
C GLY A 19 40.72 35.69 26.18
N CYS A 20 39.56 36.18 25.75
CA CYS A 20 38.49 36.63 26.64
C CYS A 20 37.56 35.45 26.93
N THR A 21 38.04 34.47 27.69
CA THR A 21 37.17 33.46 28.32
C THR A 21 36.33 34.15 29.39
N VAL A 22 35.09 34.50 29.06
CA VAL A 22 34.13 35.04 30.02
C VAL A 22 33.66 33.91 30.93
N SER A 23 34.43 33.66 32.00
CA SER A 23 34.01 32.81 33.11
C SER A 23 33.01 33.57 33.97
N THR A 24 31.72 33.41 33.66
CA THR A 24 30.66 33.56 34.66
C THR A 24 30.78 32.42 35.68
N LYS A 25 30.37 32.65 36.93
CA LYS A 25 30.81 31.84 38.07
C LYS A 25 30.18 30.45 38.20
N ASP A 26 29.16 30.15 37.40
CA ASP A 26 28.27 29.01 37.59
C ASP A 26 28.42 27.96 36.47
N THR A 27 29.65 27.73 36.00
CA THR A 27 29.97 26.54 35.19
C THR A 27 29.94 25.30 36.08
N VAL A 28 28.83 24.55 36.06
CA VAL A 28 28.71 23.30 36.81
C VAL A 28 29.68 22.26 36.25
N LEU A 29 30.76 22.02 36.98
CA LEU A 29 31.55 20.80 36.85
C LEU A 29 30.68 19.62 37.29
N VAL A 30 30.39 18.70 36.37
CA VAL A 30 29.79 17.41 36.70
C VAL A 30 30.82 16.60 37.49
N GLY A 31 30.76 16.70 38.82
CA GLY A 31 31.51 15.84 39.71
C GLY A 31 30.95 14.41 39.71
N PRO A 32 31.72 13.42 40.21
CA PRO A 32 31.20 12.07 40.40
C PRO A 32 30.00 12.09 41.36
N PRO A 33 29.00 11.20 41.17
CA PRO A 33 27.76 11.22 41.94
C PRO A 33 28.03 11.09 43.44
N GLN A 34 27.67 12.12 44.21
CA GLN A 34 27.88 12.13 45.66
C GLN A 34 26.86 11.23 46.36
N ARG A 35 27.35 10.15 47.01
CA ARG A 35 26.59 9.47 48.07
C ARG A 35 26.45 10.41 49.27
N SER A 36 25.29 11.05 49.42
CA SER A 36 24.99 11.95 50.53
C SER A 36 24.77 11.20 51.85
N THR A 37 25.84 11.04 52.63
CA THR A 37 25.72 10.93 54.08
C THR A 37 25.30 12.29 54.65
N SER A 38 24.42 12.28 55.66
CA SER A 38 23.72 13.45 56.26
C SER A 38 22.81 14.22 55.29
N SER A 39 21.52 14.28 55.64
CA SER A 39 20.46 14.95 54.90
C SER A 39 20.15 16.30 55.54
N GLU A 40 20.25 17.39 54.78
CA GLU A 40 19.56 18.67 55.07
C GLU A 40 19.58 19.55 53.81
N VAL A 41 18.48 19.50 53.03
CA VAL A 41 18.16 20.45 51.95
C VAL A 41 16.65 20.69 51.98
N GLU A 42 16.22 21.94 51.95
CA GLU A 42 14.81 22.32 52.02
C GLU A 42 14.15 22.26 50.64
N ASN A 43 13.13 21.39 50.47
CA ASN A 43 11.77 21.73 49.98
C ASN A 43 10.98 20.46 49.60
N ASN A 44 10.60 19.65 50.60
CA ASN A 44 9.75 18.47 50.40
C ASN A 44 8.27 18.82 50.68
N THR A 45 7.39 18.59 49.72
CA THR A 45 5.92 18.68 49.89
C THR A 45 5.24 17.31 50.04
N GLY A 46 5.99 16.21 49.83
CA GLY A 46 5.44 14.87 49.80
C GLY A 46 4.96 14.34 51.15
N VAL A 47 3.68 13.98 51.24
CA VAL A 47 3.07 13.36 52.43
C VAL A 47 2.99 11.85 52.21
N SER A 48 3.83 11.09 52.93
CA SER A 48 3.79 9.62 52.95
C SER A 48 2.90 9.10 54.08
N GLY A 49 2.09 8.08 53.78
CA GLY A 49 1.43 7.25 54.79
C GLY A 49 2.39 6.29 55.51
N ASP A 50 1.82 5.39 56.32
CA ASP A 50 2.56 4.29 56.95
C ASP A 50 3.21 3.40 55.87
N GLN A 51 4.47 3.04 56.07
CA GLN A 51 5.22 2.14 55.18
C GLN A 51 4.56 0.76 55.01
N GLN A 52 3.69 0.35 55.94
CA GLN A 52 2.91 -0.88 55.83
C GLN A 52 1.69 -0.77 54.90
N ALA A 53 1.43 0.41 54.31
CA ALA A 53 0.39 0.66 53.32
C ALA A 53 0.92 0.89 51.89
N ILE A 54 2.25 0.89 51.68
CA ILE A 54 2.86 1.07 50.35
C ILE A 54 2.71 -0.23 49.52
N PRO A 55 2.11 -0.19 48.32
CA PRO A 55 2.04 -1.33 47.39
C PRO A 55 3.42 -1.88 47.01
N SER A 56 3.52 -3.19 46.78
CA SER A 56 4.72 -3.85 46.23
C SER A 56 4.68 -3.94 44.70
N SER A 57 3.47 -3.95 44.12
CA SER A 57 3.26 -3.86 42.67
C SER A 57 2.37 -2.67 42.32
N ILE A 58 2.72 -1.96 41.25
CA ILE A 58 2.02 -0.75 40.80
C ILE A 58 1.84 -0.70 39.27
N ALA A 59 0.74 -0.11 38.84
CA ALA A 59 0.54 0.31 37.45
C ALA A 59 0.46 1.84 37.37
N ILE A 60 1.09 2.43 36.35
CA ILE A 60 1.02 3.88 36.12
C ILE A 60 -0.02 4.16 35.05
N LEU A 61 -1.10 4.87 35.42
CA LEU A 61 -2.19 5.20 34.50
C LEU A 61 -1.78 6.34 33.54
N PRO A 62 -2.46 6.52 32.40
CA PRO A 62 -2.24 7.67 31.52
C PRO A 62 -2.35 8.98 32.30
N PHE A 63 -1.36 9.86 32.16
CA PHE A 63 -1.35 11.13 32.87
C PHE A 63 -2.37 12.10 32.25
N SER A 64 -3.10 12.82 33.10
CA SER A 64 -3.79 14.03 32.66
C SER A 64 -2.74 15.10 32.33
N ASN A 65 -3.13 16.06 31.50
CA ASN A 65 -2.25 17.13 31.05
C ASN A 65 -3.09 18.40 30.90
N VAL A 66 -2.75 19.44 31.65
CA VAL A 66 -3.41 20.75 31.58
C VAL A 66 -2.64 21.76 30.73
N THR A 67 -1.50 21.35 30.18
CA THR A 67 -0.66 22.13 29.26
C THR A 67 -1.08 21.90 27.80
N GLU A 68 -0.64 22.76 26.88
CA GLU A 68 -0.90 22.57 25.45
C GLU A 68 -0.04 21.46 24.81
N GLU A 69 1.08 21.07 25.45
CA GLU A 69 2.04 20.11 24.90
C GLU A 69 1.63 18.66 25.17
N LYS A 70 1.01 18.03 24.17
CA LYS A 70 0.44 16.68 24.28
C LYS A 70 1.48 15.60 24.55
N VAL A 71 2.73 15.76 24.10
CA VAL A 71 3.76 14.71 24.21
C VAL A 71 4.30 14.53 25.64
N ALA A 72 4.17 15.56 26.49
CA ALA A 72 4.71 15.55 27.85
C ALA A 72 4.11 14.45 28.74
N GLY A 73 2.79 14.23 28.68
CA GLY A 73 2.09 13.21 29.49
C GLY A 73 2.58 11.78 29.23
N PRO A 74 2.54 11.27 27.99
CA PRO A 74 3.08 9.95 27.64
C PRO A 74 4.57 9.80 27.97
N LEU A 75 5.40 10.82 27.67
CA LEU A 75 6.84 10.78 27.92
C LEU A 75 7.16 10.68 29.42
N LEU A 76 6.61 11.59 30.24
CA LEU A 76 6.85 11.60 31.69
C LEU A 76 6.35 10.30 32.34
N ARG A 77 5.25 9.74 31.85
CA ARG A 77 4.73 8.44 32.30
C ARG A 77 5.72 7.30 32.03
N GLN A 78 6.31 7.26 30.84
CA GLN A 78 7.28 6.23 30.44
C GLN A 78 8.60 6.36 31.21
N VAL A 79 9.08 7.59 31.39
CA VAL A 79 10.30 7.87 32.17
C VAL A 79 10.11 7.53 33.65
N ILE A 80 9.00 7.92 34.27
CA ILE A 80 8.72 7.58 35.69
C ILE A 80 8.52 6.06 35.85
N ASN A 81 7.98 5.37 34.84
CA ASN A 81 7.90 3.90 34.84
C ASN A 81 9.29 3.25 34.93
N SER A 82 10.21 3.69 34.06
CA SER A 82 11.61 3.28 34.08
C SER A 82 12.27 3.59 35.42
N GLN A 83 12.26 4.85 35.85
CA GLN A 83 12.95 5.28 37.08
C GLN A 83 12.38 4.65 38.37
N LEU A 84 11.11 4.23 38.38
CA LEU A 84 10.54 3.41 39.47
C LEU A 84 10.79 1.91 39.32
N SER A 85 11.07 1.39 38.11
CA SER A 85 11.48 -0.02 37.92
C SER A 85 12.86 -0.33 38.52
N GLY A 86 13.75 0.67 38.60
CA GLY A 86 15.03 0.60 39.32
C GLY A 86 14.92 0.80 40.84
N ARG A 87 13.75 0.51 41.42
CA ARG A 87 13.44 0.59 42.86
C ARG A 87 12.80 -0.71 43.32
N ASN A 88 12.48 -0.82 44.61
CA ASN A 88 11.84 -2.00 45.21
C ASN A 88 10.35 -2.16 44.82
N PHE A 89 10.00 -2.03 43.54
CA PHE A 89 8.64 -2.12 43.02
C PHE A 89 8.55 -3.06 41.81
N SER A 90 7.47 -3.84 41.71
CA SER A 90 7.05 -4.44 40.45
C SER A 90 6.18 -3.45 39.69
N VAL A 91 6.74 -2.79 38.67
CA VAL A 91 6.06 -1.75 37.88
C VAL A 91 5.58 -2.33 36.55
N MET A 92 4.28 -2.20 36.25
CA MET A 92 3.74 -2.60 34.94
C MET A 92 4.08 -1.55 33.87
N HIS A 93 4.64 -1.99 32.73
CA HIS A 93 5.00 -1.12 31.61
C HIS A 93 3.76 -0.40 31.00
N PRO A 94 3.83 0.90 30.62
CA PRO A 94 2.65 1.67 30.20
C PRO A 94 1.87 1.05 29.03
N GLY A 95 2.57 0.55 28.00
CA GLY A 95 1.94 -0.12 26.85
C GLY A 95 1.27 -1.48 27.15
N GLU A 96 1.47 -2.06 28.33
CA GLU A 96 0.68 -3.21 28.81
C GLU A 96 -0.52 -2.75 29.64
N VAL A 97 -0.38 -1.68 30.43
CA VAL A 97 -1.51 -1.00 31.07
C VAL A 97 -2.53 -0.59 30.01
N ASP A 98 -2.09 0.10 28.95
CA ASP A 98 -2.99 0.72 27.96
C ASP A 98 -3.78 -0.31 27.13
N LYS A 99 -3.21 -1.49 26.85
CA LYS A 99 -3.93 -2.60 26.22
C LYS A 99 -5.01 -3.20 27.14
N ARG A 100 -4.83 -3.07 28.46
CA ARG A 100 -5.78 -3.57 29.48
C ARG A 100 -6.81 -2.53 29.90
N LEU A 101 -6.59 -1.23 29.68
CA LEU A 101 -7.51 -0.19 30.17
C LEU A 101 -8.94 -0.40 29.63
N PRO A 102 -9.96 -0.48 30.50
CA PRO A 102 -11.34 -0.67 30.08
C PRO A 102 -11.91 0.60 29.45
N SER A 103 -12.83 0.43 28.49
CA SER A 103 -13.48 1.54 27.74
C SER A 103 -14.50 2.36 28.55
N GLY A 104 -14.49 2.25 29.89
CA GLY A 104 -15.46 2.90 30.78
C GLY A 104 -14.83 3.25 32.14
N PRO A 105 -15.42 4.20 32.88
CA PRO A 105 -14.84 4.69 34.12
C PRO A 105 -14.87 3.63 35.22
N LEU A 106 -13.69 3.23 35.69
CA LEU A 106 -13.47 2.51 36.95
C LEU A 106 -12.90 3.47 37.99
N ASP A 107 -13.19 3.23 39.27
CA ASP A 107 -12.42 3.87 40.35
C ASP A 107 -11.01 3.25 40.48
N HIS A 108 -10.13 3.89 41.26
CA HIS A 108 -8.73 3.45 41.39
C HIS A 108 -8.57 2.05 42.04
N THR A 109 -9.51 1.62 42.89
CA THR A 109 -9.52 0.29 43.50
C THR A 109 -9.89 -0.79 42.48
N GLN A 110 -10.94 -0.52 41.70
CA GLN A 110 -11.37 -1.36 40.59
C GLN A 110 -10.27 -1.44 39.51
N MET A 111 -9.61 -0.32 39.20
CA MET A 111 -8.50 -0.27 38.23
C MET A 111 -7.28 -1.08 38.68
N ALA A 112 -6.85 -0.96 39.94
CA ALA A 112 -5.76 -1.76 40.50
C ALA A 112 -6.09 -3.27 40.43
N SER A 113 -7.32 -3.62 40.81
CA SER A 113 -7.82 -5.01 40.79
C SER A 113 -7.93 -5.58 39.37
N TYR A 114 -8.34 -4.76 38.40
CA TYR A 114 -8.45 -5.14 36.98
C TYR A 114 -7.08 -5.37 36.35
N LEU A 115 -6.12 -4.47 36.61
CA LEU A 115 -4.75 -4.57 36.09
C LEU A 115 -3.94 -5.69 36.77
N GLY A 116 -4.33 -6.10 37.98
CA GLY A 116 -3.68 -7.16 38.75
C GLY A 116 -2.52 -6.67 39.62
N VAL A 117 -2.63 -5.44 40.16
CA VAL A 117 -1.58 -4.75 40.93
C VAL A 117 -2.08 -4.30 42.31
N GLU A 118 -1.16 -4.09 43.25
CA GLU A 118 -1.48 -3.65 44.62
C GLU A 118 -1.76 -2.14 44.75
N GLY A 119 -1.52 -1.37 43.69
CA GLY A 119 -1.89 0.05 43.63
C GLY A 119 -1.77 0.67 42.23
N VAL A 120 -2.31 1.87 42.08
CA VAL A 120 -2.21 2.67 40.85
C VAL A 120 -1.61 4.05 41.12
N LEU A 121 -0.64 4.42 40.29
CA LEU A 121 -0.05 5.76 40.28
C LEU A 121 -0.77 6.59 39.22
N VAL A 122 -1.35 7.71 39.65
CA VAL A 122 -2.00 8.71 38.80
C VAL A 122 -1.08 9.94 38.74
N GLY A 123 -1.03 10.59 37.57
CA GLY A 123 -0.24 11.79 37.38
C GLY A 123 -0.97 12.85 36.55
N GLU A 124 -0.59 14.10 36.78
CA GLU A 124 -1.07 15.30 36.11
C GLU A 124 0.14 16.15 35.72
N VAL A 125 0.33 16.39 34.43
CA VAL A 125 1.32 17.35 33.93
C VAL A 125 0.75 18.76 34.13
N VAL A 126 1.35 19.49 35.07
CA VAL A 126 0.87 20.80 35.55
C VAL A 126 1.60 21.98 34.92
N ASP A 127 2.84 21.77 34.45
CA ASP A 127 3.63 22.82 33.81
C ASP A 127 4.49 22.28 32.66
N PHE A 128 4.60 23.08 31.60
CA PHE A 128 5.43 22.85 30.43
C PHE A 128 5.78 24.21 29.79
N GLU A 129 7.03 24.65 29.89
CA GLU A 129 7.55 25.81 29.15
C GLU A 129 8.73 25.38 28.26
N ARG A 130 8.76 25.84 27.01
CA ARG A 130 9.85 25.59 26.04
C ARG A 130 10.30 26.92 25.43
N PHE A 131 11.54 27.31 25.69
CA PHE A 131 12.10 28.61 25.28
C PHE A 131 13.36 28.43 24.41
N PHE A 132 13.48 29.26 23.37
CA PHE A 132 14.61 29.24 22.43
C PHE A 132 15.17 30.63 22.16
N ALA A 133 16.50 30.76 22.19
CA ALA A 133 17.23 31.96 21.82
C ALA A 133 18.56 31.63 21.12
N GLY A 134 18.49 31.37 19.80
CA GLY A 134 19.67 31.02 19.01
C GLY A 134 20.17 29.61 19.34
N ILE A 135 21.35 29.51 19.97
CA ILE A 135 21.90 28.23 20.47
C ILE A 135 21.42 27.87 21.89
N TYR A 136 20.66 28.75 22.55
CA TYR A 136 20.14 28.52 23.89
C TYR A 136 18.76 27.88 23.84
N SER A 137 18.56 26.81 24.61
CA SER A 137 17.27 26.17 24.85
C SER A 137 17.07 25.97 26.35
N GLU A 138 15.87 26.29 26.83
CA GLU A 138 15.40 25.99 28.19
C GLU A 138 14.06 25.25 28.11
N ILE A 139 13.94 24.16 28.89
CA ILE A 139 12.70 23.40 29.03
C ILE A 139 12.37 23.25 30.51
N ARG A 140 11.14 23.62 30.89
CA ARG A 140 10.59 23.36 32.22
C ARG A 140 9.51 22.29 32.15
N LEU A 141 9.52 21.38 33.12
CA LEU A 141 8.52 20.32 33.27
C LEU A 141 8.06 20.27 34.73
N GLY A 142 6.75 20.37 34.95
CA GLY A 142 6.12 20.21 36.26
C GLY A 142 5.11 19.06 36.25
N ILE A 143 5.23 18.16 37.22
CA ILE A 143 4.31 17.04 37.40
C ILE A 143 3.82 16.91 38.84
N LYS A 144 2.53 16.58 38.97
CA LYS A 144 1.88 16.20 40.21
C LYS A 144 1.48 14.73 40.15
N LEU A 145 1.73 14.00 41.23
CA LEU A 145 1.56 12.55 41.30
C LEU A 145 0.77 12.14 42.55
N SER A 146 0.01 11.04 42.47
CA SER A 146 -0.67 10.44 43.63
C SER A 146 -0.80 8.93 43.49
N LEU A 147 -0.33 8.21 44.51
CA LEU A 147 -0.34 6.75 44.60
C LEU A 147 -1.53 6.28 45.44
N TYR A 148 -2.37 5.43 44.85
CA TYR A 148 -3.54 4.83 45.49
C TYR A 148 -3.32 3.34 45.75
N ASN A 149 -3.77 2.85 46.90
CA ASN A 149 -3.76 1.41 47.21
C ASN A 149 -5.05 0.69 46.75
N THR A 150 -5.13 -0.64 46.92
CA THR A 150 -6.32 -1.48 46.66
C THR A 150 -7.56 -1.20 47.52
N LYS A 151 -7.54 -0.19 48.41
CA LYS A 151 -8.71 0.29 49.16
C LYS A 151 -9.20 1.66 48.66
N GLY A 152 -8.42 2.32 47.79
CA GLY A 152 -8.66 3.68 47.33
C GLY A 152 -8.05 4.76 48.23
N ASP A 153 -7.29 4.39 49.27
CA ASP A 153 -6.57 5.36 50.08
C ASP A 153 -5.41 5.96 49.27
N VAL A 154 -5.23 7.28 49.33
CA VAL A 154 -3.98 7.93 48.89
C VAL A 154 -2.90 7.62 49.92
N VAL A 155 -1.84 6.92 49.50
CA VAL A 155 -0.72 6.54 50.38
C VAL A 155 0.53 7.40 50.18
N TRP A 156 0.60 8.11 49.05
CA TRP A 156 1.60 9.15 48.78
C TRP A 156 1.09 10.14 47.73
N THR A 157 1.49 11.41 47.87
CA THR A 157 1.33 12.48 46.87
C THR A 157 2.64 13.24 46.80
N GLY A 158 3.03 13.68 45.60
CA GLY A 158 4.20 14.52 45.36
C GLY A 158 3.96 15.51 44.22
N GLU A 159 4.69 16.62 44.21
CA GLU A 159 4.63 17.66 43.20
C GLU A 159 6.05 18.14 42.94
N HIS A 160 6.56 17.93 41.72
CA HIS A 160 7.97 18.11 41.38
C HIS A 160 8.09 18.89 40.07
N GLU A 161 9.05 19.82 40.04
CA GLU A 161 9.40 20.64 38.89
C GLU A 161 10.91 20.50 38.59
N VAL A 162 11.30 20.58 37.32
CA VAL A 162 12.68 20.79 36.87
C VAL A 162 12.73 21.83 35.75
N THR A 163 13.84 22.56 35.64
CA THR A 163 14.15 23.44 34.49
C THR A 163 15.52 23.04 33.94
N GLN A 164 15.55 22.41 32.77
CA GLN A 164 16.76 21.96 32.09
C GLN A 164 17.26 23.02 31.10
N ARG A 165 18.59 23.18 31.00
CA ARG A 165 19.26 24.18 30.14
C ARG A 165 20.37 23.55 29.33
N ALA A 166 20.26 23.60 28.00
CA ALA A 166 21.24 23.00 27.10
C ALA A 166 21.30 23.71 25.74
N GLY A 167 22.29 23.32 24.93
CA GLY A 167 22.52 23.94 23.61
C GLY A 167 23.64 23.26 22.83
N GLY A 168 23.29 22.73 21.65
CA GLY A 168 24.19 22.02 20.74
C GLY A 168 23.97 20.51 20.74
N VAL A 169 24.20 19.89 19.57
CA VAL A 169 24.11 18.43 19.38
C VAL A 169 25.32 17.75 20.03
N SER A 170 25.09 16.74 20.86
CA SER A 170 26.19 15.97 21.44
C SER A 170 26.84 15.03 20.41
N THR A 171 28.17 14.99 20.37
CA THR A 171 28.95 14.10 19.50
C THR A 171 29.56 12.90 20.25
N THR A 172 29.10 12.61 21.47
CA THR A 172 29.47 11.39 22.21
C THR A 172 28.65 10.19 21.72
N ALA A 173 29.13 8.97 21.98
CA ALA A 173 28.41 7.75 21.61
C ALA A 173 27.00 7.72 22.22
N TRP A 174 26.85 8.15 23.47
CA TRP A 174 25.54 8.30 24.12
C TRP A 174 24.66 9.35 23.45
N GLY A 175 25.23 10.49 23.01
CA GLY A 175 24.48 11.56 22.34
C GLY A 175 23.91 11.15 20.98
N LEU A 176 24.65 10.35 20.22
CA LEU A 176 24.20 9.81 18.94
C LEU A 176 23.02 8.84 19.12
N LEU A 177 23.16 7.87 20.04
CA LEU A 177 22.10 6.92 20.35
C LEU A 177 20.86 7.60 20.98
N LEU A 178 21.05 8.62 21.81
CA LEU A 178 19.96 9.42 22.36
C LEU A 178 19.17 10.10 21.24
N ASN A 179 19.85 10.75 20.28
CA ASN A 179 19.21 11.36 19.11
C ASN A 179 18.46 10.34 18.24
N ALA A 180 19.00 9.13 18.05
CA ALA A 180 18.32 8.06 17.32
C ALA A 180 17.04 7.58 18.05
N ALA A 181 17.10 7.44 19.38
CA ALA A 181 15.94 7.14 20.22
C ALA A 181 14.85 8.22 20.17
N ILE A 182 15.23 9.50 20.25
CA ILE A 182 14.35 10.67 20.12
C ILE A 182 13.58 10.63 18.79
N ALA A 183 14.30 10.39 17.69
CA ALA A 183 13.69 10.25 16.37
C ALA A 183 12.73 9.04 16.29
N ALA A 184 13.08 7.91 16.90
CA ALA A 184 12.23 6.73 16.93
C ALA A 184 10.93 6.95 17.73
N MET A 185 11.01 7.70 18.83
CA MET A 185 9.87 8.10 19.67
C MET A 185 9.01 9.21 19.03
N ASN A 186 9.43 9.79 17.89
CA ASN A 186 8.85 10.99 17.26
C ASN A 186 8.82 12.21 18.20
N LEU A 187 9.93 12.46 18.90
CA LEU A 187 10.12 13.64 19.75
C LEU A 187 10.84 14.77 19.01
N ASP A 188 10.32 16.00 19.12
CA ASP A 188 10.87 17.19 18.46
C ASP A 188 11.99 17.90 19.25
N ASP A 189 12.57 17.29 20.29
CA ASP A 189 13.64 17.89 21.12
C ASP A 189 14.48 16.85 21.90
N GLU A 190 15.81 17.04 21.93
CA GLU A 190 16.74 16.26 22.78
C GLU A 190 16.67 16.68 24.24
N ASN A 191 16.50 17.98 24.49
CA ASN A 191 16.47 18.53 25.84
C ASN A 191 15.22 18.10 26.61
N LEU A 192 14.15 17.75 25.89
CA LEU A 192 12.90 17.27 26.47
C LEU A 192 13.06 15.89 27.12
N LEU A 193 13.74 14.97 26.45
CA LEU A 193 14.01 13.63 27.01
C LEU A 193 14.97 13.72 28.21
N ALA A 194 15.99 14.60 28.13
CA ALA A 194 16.91 14.86 29.24
C ALA A 194 16.25 15.55 30.45
N ALA A 195 15.33 16.50 30.22
CA ALA A 195 14.54 17.13 31.27
C ALA A 195 13.56 16.15 31.93
N ALA A 196 12.89 15.31 31.11
CA ALA A 196 11.98 14.29 31.59
C ALA A 196 12.71 13.28 32.49
N ASP A 197 13.89 12.79 32.07
CA ASP A 197 14.73 11.88 32.85
C ASP A 197 15.18 12.48 34.20
N GLU A 198 15.58 13.76 34.22
CA GLU A 198 15.93 14.42 35.48
C GLU A 198 14.73 14.56 36.43
N LEU A 199 13.54 14.88 35.90
CA LEU A 199 12.31 14.88 36.69
C LEU A 199 11.97 13.48 37.22
N GLY A 200 12.14 12.45 36.40
CA GLY A 200 11.95 11.05 36.77
C GLY A 200 12.90 10.59 37.87
N ARG A 201 14.19 10.95 37.79
CA ARG A 201 15.19 10.66 38.84
C ARG A 201 14.90 11.39 40.14
N LYS A 202 14.42 12.64 40.09
CA LYS A 202 13.96 13.41 41.25
C LYS A 202 12.75 12.76 41.92
N VAL A 203 11.71 12.45 41.15
CA VAL A 203 10.53 11.69 41.60
C VAL A 203 10.98 10.37 42.26
N ALA A 204 11.77 9.55 41.58
CA ALA A 204 12.21 8.25 42.09
C ALA A 204 13.21 8.31 43.26
N PHE A 205 13.75 9.49 43.61
CA PHE A 205 14.52 9.70 44.84
C PHE A 205 13.61 9.98 46.04
N GLU A 206 12.55 10.77 45.85
CA GLU A 206 11.57 11.11 46.88
C GLU A 206 10.46 10.06 47.06
N PHE A 207 10.24 9.19 46.06
CA PHE A 207 9.18 8.17 46.07
C PHE A 207 9.39 7.14 47.20
N PRO A 208 8.38 6.90 48.06
CA PRO A 208 8.50 5.97 49.17
C PRO A 208 8.58 4.53 48.64
N GLN A 209 9.23 3.62 49.38
CA GLN A 209 9.44 2.23 48.95
C GLN A 209 8.84 1.22 49.95
N PRO A 210 8.29 0.09 49.48
CA PRO A 210 7.79 -0.97 50.34
C PRO A 210 8.92 -1.65 51.11
N ARG A 211 8.60 -2.25 52.25
CA ARG A 211 9.59 -2.92 53.12
C ARG A 211 9.85 -4.36 52.67
N PHE A 212 10.96 -4.64 51.97
CA PHE A 212 11.67 -5.92 52.16
C PHE A 212 13.17 -5.87 51.78
N TYR A 213 13.88 -6.88 52.31
CA TYR A 213 15.30 -7.27 52.23
C TYR A 213 16.42 -6.23 51.99
N LYS A 214 17.40 -6.22 52.91
CA LYS A 214 18.70 -5.55 52.71
C LYS A 214 19.61 -6.39 51.81
N GLY A 215 19.56 -6.14 50.51
CA GLY A 215 20.73 -6.37 49.65
C GLY A 215 21.84 -5.34 49.92
N SER A 216 22.99 -5.49 49.27
CA SER A 216 23.79 -4.31 48.93
C SER A 216 22.98 -3.45 47.96
N ALA A 217 23.18 -2.14 47.95
CA ALA A 217 22.70 -1.34 46.83
C ALA A 217 23.59 -1.68 45.62
N GLY A 218 23.00 -2.36 44.63
CA GLY A 218 23.68 -2.66 43.36
C GLY A 218 24.11 -1.40 42.62
N PRO A 219 24.95 -1.53 41.58
CA PRO A 219 25.55 -0.38 40.90
C PRO A 219 24.51 0.54 40.27
N LEU A 220 24.77 1.84 40.24
CA LEU A 220 23.85 2.83 39.69
C LEU A 220 23.74 2.68 38.16
N ILE A 221 22.52 2.43 37.70
CA ILE A 221 22.10 2.72 36.32
C ILE A 221 21.38 4.07 36.35
N GLU A 222 21.80 5.00 35.51
CA GLU A 222 21.16 6.30 35.36
C GLU A 222 20.04 6.26 34.32
N SER A 223 20.26 5.58 33.18
CA SER A 223 19.32 5.50 32.07
C SER A 223 19.60 4.30 31.16
N VAL A 224 18.58 3.84 30.44
CA VAL A 224 18.63 2.79 29.41
C VAL A 224 17.80 3.24 28.20
N ILE A 225 18.37 3.17 26.99
CA ILE A 225 17.76 3.67 25.74
C ILE A 225 17.96 2.69 24.58
N HIS A 226 17.04 2.66 23.62
CA HIS A 226 17.23 1.99 22.33
C HIS A 226 16.62 2.77 21.15
N ASP A 227 17.17 2.57 19.96
CA ASP A 227 16.83 3.36 18.76
C ASP A 227 15.57 2.90 17.99
N LYS A 228 14.82 1.92 18.52
CA LYS A 228 13.66 1.28 17.86
C LYS A 228 12.34 1.39 18.64
N ALA A 229 12.13 2.50 19.33
CA ALA A 229 10.90 2.77 20.08
C ALA A 229 9.62 2.55 19.23
N GLY A 230 8.78 1.62 19.67
CA GLY A 230 7.50 1.27 19.05
C GLY A 230 7.59 0.64 17.65
N LYS A 231 8.79 0.37 17.12
CA LYS A 231 8.97 -0.17 15.77
C LYS A 231 8.67 -1.67 15.72
N TRP A 232 8.34 -2.12 14.52
CA TRP A 232 8.35 -3.53 14.13
C TRP A 232 9.66 -3.81 13.41
N LEU A 233 10.31 -4.92 13.75
CA LEU A 233 11.61 -5.32 13.22
C LEU A 233 11.58 -6.79 12.81
N ARG A 234 12.37 -7.12 11.80
CA ARG A 234 12.49 -8.46 11.22
C ARG A 234 13.96 -8.88 11.09
N TYR A 235 14.19 -10.13 10.72
CA TYR A 235 15.52 -10.71 10.53
C TYR A 235 16.40 -9.86 9.60
N GLY A 236 17.58 -9.50 10.10
CA GLY A 236 18.54 -8.62 9.43
C GLY A 236 18.42 -7.15 9.82
N ASP A 237 17.33 -6.71 10.45
CA ASP A 237 17.30 -5.42 11.14
C ASP A 237 18.20 -5.45 12.39
N VAL A 238 18.66 -4.28 12.81
CA VAL A 238 19.52 -4.10 13.98
C VAL A 238 18.87 -3.11 14.93
N ILE A 239 18.83 -3.43 16.23
CA ILE A 239 18.49 -2.51 17.31
C ILE A 239 19.79 -2.12 18.04
N GLU A 240 20.04 -0.81 18.18
CA GLU A 240 21.14 -0.31 19.02
C GLU A 240 20.58 -0.05 20.43
N VAL A 241 21.26 -0.59 21.46
CA VAL A 241 20.85 -0.43 22.87
C VAL A 241 22.00 0.10 23.71
N GLY A 242 21.69 1.05 24.58
CA GLY A 242 22.63 1.70 25.47
C GLY A 242 22.20 1.70 26.94
N VAL A 243 23.17 1.49 27.83
CA VAL A 243 23.04 1.61 29.29
C VAL A 243 24.08 2.63 29.78
N LYS A 244 23.63 3.57 30.63
CA LYS A 244 24.46 4.60 31.26
C LYS A 244 24.48 4.39 32.77
N GLY A 245 25.66 4.34 33.39
CA GLY A 245 25.81 4.03 34.81
C GLY A 245 27.25 4.10 35.32
N GLU A 246 27.55 3.37 36.40
CA GLU A 246 28.90 3.27 36.98
C GLU A 246 29.90 2.62 36.00
N ALA A 247 31.08 3.23 35.84
CA ALA A 247 32.11 2.87 34.86
C ALA A 247 32.99 1.69 35.31
N GLY A 248 33.53 0.93 34.34
CA GLY A 248 34.43 -0.20 34.58
C GLY A 248 33.75 -1.47 35.12
N LEU A 249 32.42 -1.50 35.13
CA LEU A 249 31.58 -2.64 35.51
C LEU A 249 31.16 -3.48 34.28
N GLN A 250 30.49 -4.63 34.49
CA GLN A 250 29.90 -5.41 33.39
C GLN A 250 28.44 -4.99 33.18
N ALA A 251 28.06 -4.71 31.93
CA ALA A 251 26.69 -4.38 31.56
C ALA A 251 26.09 -5.44 30.63
N PHE A 252 24.78 -5.66 30.75
CA PHE A 252 24.01 -6.54 29.87
C PHE A 252 22.71 -5.86 29.46
N VAL A 253 22.08 -6.37 28.40
CA VAL A 253 20.69 -6.09 28.06
C VAL A 253 19.89 -7.39 27.98
N GLU A 254 18.65 -7.33 28.45
CA GLU A 254 17.62 -8.33 28.22
C GLU A 254 16.51 -7.76 27.32
N LEU A 255 16.16 -8.50 26.26
CA LEU A 255 15.08 -8.19 25.33
C LEU A 255 13.92 -9.16 25.61
N GLY A 256 13.13 -8.86 26.65
CA GLY A 256 12.12 -9.77 27.18
C GLY A 256 12.71 -11.16 27.48
N ASN A 257 12.12 -12.20 26.89
CA ASN A 257 12.62 -13.57 26.98
C ASN A 257 13.52 -13.99 25.79
N GLN A 258 13.68 -13.14 24.77
CA GLN A 258 14.31 -13.50 23.48
C GLN A 258 15.85 -13.55 23.56
N LEU A 259 16.45 -12.63 24.32
CA LEU A 259 17.90 -12.48 24.40
C LEU A 259 18.34 -11.91 25.74
N ARG A 260 19.45 -12.43 26.27
CA ARG A 260 20.35 -11.74 27.19
C ARG A 260 21.73 -11.66 26.54
N THR A 261 22.31 -10.47 26.42
CA THR A 261 23.66 -10.28 25.86
C THR A 261 24.46 -9.23 26.63
N GLU A 262 25.79 -9.31 26.56
CA GLU A 262 26.71 -8.34 27.17
C GLU A 262 26.78 -7.06 26.31
N LEU A 263 26.89 -5.91 26.99
CA LEU A 263 27.07 -4.59 26.38
C LEU A 263 28.52 -4.15 26.52
N LYS A 264 29.06 -3.53 25.47
CA LYS A 264 30.45 -3.09 25.46
C LYS A 264 30.59 -1.67 26.03
N GLU A 265 31.49 -1.47 27.00
CA GLU A 265 31.88 -0.12 27.43
C GLU A 265 32.62 0.59 26.26
N VAL A 266 32.06 1.71 25.79
CA VAL A 266 32.59 2.51 24.67
C VAL A 266 33.16 3.84 25.12
N GLU A 267 32.57 4.43 26.16
CA GLU A 267 33.09 5.55 26.95
C GLU A 267 32.90 5.19 28.43
N PRO A 268 33.66 5.75 29.39
CA PRO A 268 33.54 5.36 30.80
C PRO A 268 32.10 5.53 31.35
N GLY A 269 31.47 4.42 31.74
CA GLY A 269 30.08 4.39 32.22
C GLY A 269 29.02 4.39 31.11
N ILE A 270 29.42 4.29 29.84
CA ILE A 270 28.55 4.21 28.66
C ILE A 270 28.75 2.87 27.97
N TYR A 271 27.73 2.03 28.02
CA TYR A 271 27.73 0.66 27.51
C TYR A 271 26.77 0.56 26.33
N ILE A 272 27.25 0.20 25.14
CA ILE A 272 26.45 0.14 23.91
C ILE A 272 26.77 -1.14 23.13
N SER A 273 25.73 -1.75 22.54
CA SER A 273 25.86 -2.80 21.52
C SER A 273 24.78 -2.65 20.43
N GLU A 274 25.18 -2.91 19.18
CA GLU A 274 24.28 -3.26 18.09
C GLU A 274 23.84 -4.73 18.24
N ILE A 275 22.54 -4.99 18.09
CA ILE A 275 21.95 -6.33 18.21
C ILE A 275 21.13 -6.65 16.94
N PRO A 276 21.55 -7.62 16.11
CA PRO A 276 20.76 -8.05 14.96
C PRO A 276 19.58 -8.94 15.40
N VAL A 277 18.42 -8.72 14.78
CA VAL A 277 17.22 -9.56 14.99
C VAL A 277 17.47 -10.97 14.47
N GLN A 278 17.13 -11.96 15.29
CA GLN A 278 17.26 -13.38 14.95
C GLN A 278 15.98 -13.91 14.27
N PRO A 279 16.07 -14.95 13.42
CA PRO A 279 14.94 -15.42 12.59
C PRO A 279 13.87 -16.20 13.37
N ASP A 280 14.10 -16.48 14.65
CA ASP A 280 13.17 -17.14 15.58
C ASP A 280 12.43 -16.16 16.51
N TRP A 281 12.73 -14.85 16.44
CA TRP A 281 12.08 -13.83 17.27
C TRP A 281 10.72 -13.39 16.68
N ASN A 282 9.63 -13.95 17.19
CA ASN A 282 8.26 -13.51 16.90
C ASN A 282 7.55 -13.13 18.20
N GLU A 283 7.80 -11.91 18.70
CA GLU A 283 7.19 -11.41 19.94
C GLU A 283 6.90 -9.90 19.86
N GLN A 284 5.66 -9.55 20.17
CA GLN A 284 5.19 -8.17 20.20
C GLN A 284 5.38 -7.57 21.59
N ARG A 285 5.69 -6.26 21.65
CA ARG A 285 5.70 -5.45 22.87
C ARG A 285 6.76 -5.92 23.89
N VAL A 286 7.93 -6.30 23.37
CA VAL A 286 9.10 -6.74 24.13
C VAL A 286 9.72 -5.55 24.88
N PRO A 287 9.94 -5.66 26.21
CA PRO A 287 10.62 -4.63 26.98
C PRO A 287 12.14 -4.76 26.85
N VAL A 288 12.81 -3.62 26.69
CA VAL A 288 14.28 -3.53 26.73
C VAL A 288 14.71 -3.21 28.17
N THR A 289 15.50 -4.09 28.78
CA THR A 289 15.94 -3.96 30.17
C THR A 289 17.46 -3.93 30.23
N GLY A 290 18.04 -2.85 30.77
CA GLY A 290 19.47 -2.76 31.03
C GLY A 290 19.82 -3.35 32.39
N ILE A 291 20.95 -4.03 32.47
CA ILE A 291 21.49 -4.65 33.68
C ILE A 291 22.93 -4.18 33.85
N LEU A 292 23.32 -3.86 35.09
CA LEU A 292 24.70 -3.50 35.44
C LEU A 292 25.13 -4.35 36.64
N GLN A 293 26.34 -4.91 36.58
CA GLN A 293 26.86 -5.88 37.55
C GLN A 293 28.24 -5.46 38.08
N ASP A 294 28.37 -5.42 39.40
CA ASP A 294 29.63 -5.10 40.08
C ASP A 294 30.57 -6.32 40.22
N THR A 295 31.80 -6.06 40.68
CA THR A 295 32.84 -7.10 40.85
C THR A 295 32.54 -8.15 41.93
N ASP A 296 31.62 -7.84 42.85
CA ASP A 296 31.17 -8.75 43.90
C ASP A 296 29.95 -9.58 43.42
N GLY A 297 29.50 -9.35 42.17
CA GLY A 297 28.40 -10.03 41.51
C GLY A 297 27.03 -9.41 41.76
N SER A 298 26.94 -8.27 42.46
CA SER A 298 25.68 -7.57 42.71
C SER A 298 25.16 -6.93 41.43
N THR A 299 23.89 -7.13 41.12
CA THR A 299 23.24 -6.59 39.91
C THR A 299 22.20 -5.54 40.25
N ASN A 300 22.09 -4.55 39.38
CA ASN A 300 20.94 -3.64 39.31
C ASN A 300 20.30 -3.71 37.91
N THR A 301 19.04 -3.30 37.79
CA THR A 301 18.24 -3.44 36.56
C THR A 301 17.37 -2.20 36.34
N LEU A 302 17.22 -1.75 35.09
CA LEU A 302 16.36 -0.62 34.74
C LEU A 302 15.66 -0.87 33.38
N LEU A 303 14.34 -0.68 33.32
CA LEU A 303 13.59 -0.66 32.06
C LEU A 303 14.01 0.55 31.21
N SER A 304 13.95 0.42 29.89
CA SER A 304 14.28 1.53 28.99
C SER A 304 13.25 2.67 29.02
N ILE A 305 13.73 3.92 29.02
CA ILE A 305 12.88 5.11 28.90
C ILE A 305 12.29 5.28 27.48
N THR A 306 12.78 4.54 26.48
CA THR A 306 12.32 4.63 25.08
C THR A 306 11.18 3.65 24.76
N GLY A 307 10.91 2.69 25.65
CA GLY A 307 9.69 1.89 25.65
C GLY A 307 9.88 0.45 25.19
N LEU A 308 9.09 0.04 24.19
CA LEU A 308 9.00 -1.34 23.69
C LEU A 308 9.44 -1.44 22.24
N VAL A 309 9.74 -2.67 21.82
CA VAL A 309 9.98 -3.07 20.43
C VAL A 309 9.09 -4.26 20.07
N ASN A 310 8.80 -4.48 18.78
CA ASN A 310 8.11 -5.66 18.28
C ASN A 310 9.02 -6.40 17.29
N PHE A 311 9.06 -7.72 17.37
CA PHE A 311 9.75 -8.57 16.40
C PHE A 311 8.73 -9.41 15.64
N ASP A 312 8.82 -9.39 14.31
CA ASP A 312 7.94 -10.15 13.42
C ASP A 312 8.70 -10.62 12.16
N ASN A 313 8.85 -11.93 12.04
CA ASN A 313 9.45 -12.62 10.89
C ASN A 313 8.42 -13.40 10.06
N GLU A 314 7.13 -13.34 10.39
CA GLU A 314 6.07 -14.11 9.73
C GLU A 314 5.39 -13.28 8.65
N ALA A 315 5.75 -13.53 7.39
CA ALA A 315 5.19 -12.81 6.26
C ALA A 315 3.65 -12.96 6.16
N PRO A 316 2.92 -11.89 5.80
CA PRO A 316 1.46 -11.92 5.69
C PRO A 316 0.98 -12.91 4.62
N PRO A 317 -0.23 -13.47 4.76
CA PRO A 317 -0.81 -14.35 3.75
C PRO A 317 -1.01 -13.61 2.40
N PRO A 318 -0.84 -14.29 1.25
CA PRO A 318 -1.08 -13.68 -0.06
C PRO A 318 -2.52 -13.19 -0.24
N VAL A 319 -2.69 -12.07 -0.94
CA VAL A 319 -4.01 -11.47 -1.19
C VAL A 319 -4.96 -12.44 -1.89
N THR A 320 -6.24 -12.39 -1.49
CA THR A 320 -7.28 -13.27 -2.03
C THR A 320 -8.21 -12.50 -2.97
N ASN A 321 -8.98 -13.22 -3.79
CA ASN A 321 -9.97 -12.64 -4.71
C ASN A 321 -9.44 -11.54 -5.66
N LEU A 322 -8.14 -11.57 -6.02
CA LEU A 322 -7.54 -10.68 -7.00
C LEU A 322 -8.26 -10.80 -8.36
N VAL A 323 -8.84 -9.68 -8.80
CA VAL A 323 -9.56 -9.51 -10.06
C VAL A 323 -9.17 -8.18 -10.71
N GLY A 324 -9.49 -8.01 -11.99
CA GLY A 324 -9.24 -6.75 -12.70
C GLY A 324 -9.72 -6.73 -14.14
N SER A 325 -9.62 -5.54 -14.74
CA SER A 325 -9.89 -5.25 -16.15
C SER A 325 -8.86 -4.24 -16.67
N GLN A 326 -8.55 -4.31 -17.97
CA GLN A 326 -7.59 -3.43 -18.61
C GLN A 326 -8.11 -2.99 -19.99
N THR A 327 -8.11 -1.69 -20.22
CA THR A 327 -8.30 -1.09 -21.55
C THR A 327 -6.98 -0.53 -22.05
N GLU A 328 -6.94 -0.04 -23.29
CA GLU A 328 -5.77 0.66 -23.83
C GLU A 328 -5.35 1.89 -23.00
N THR A 329 -6.30 2.47 -22.25
CA THR A 329 -6.13 3.72 -21.48
C THR A 329 -6.28 3.58 -19.96
N THR A 330 -6.85 2.49 -19.44
CA THR A 330 -7.13 2.34 -17.99
C THR A 330 -6.82 0.95 -17.47
N LEU A 331 -6.27 0.88 -16.25
CA LEU A 331 -6.11 -0.34 -15.47
C LEU A 331 -6.97 -0.26 -14.22
N LYS A 332 -7.77 -1.30 -13.97
CA LYS A 332 -8.49 -1.52 -12.72
C LYS A 332 -8.12 -2.87 -12.12
N LEU A 333 -7.65 -2.90 -10.89
CA LEU A 333 -7.44 -4.12 -10.10
C LEU A 333 -8.15 -3.98 -8.75
N ALA A 334 -8.62 -5.08 -8.18
CA ALA A 334 -9.12 -5.13 -6.81
C ALA A 334 -8.82 -6.51 -6.20
N TRP A 335 -8.59 -6.56 -4.90
CA TRP A 335 -8.43 -7.78 -4.13
C TRP A 335 -9.13 -7.65 -2.78
N GLN A 336 -9.27 -8.78 -2.08
CA GLN A 336 -9.66 -8.78 -0.68
C GLN A 336 -8.39 -8.64 0.18
N ASP A 337 -8.49 -7.81 1.21
CA ASP A 337 -7.40 -7.55 2.16
C ASP A 337 -6.83 -8.82 2.79
N ALA A 338 -5.51 -8.81 2.98
CA ALA A 338 -4.79 -9.85 3.70
C ALA A 338 -4.75 -9.54 5.20
N GLU A 339 -4.74 -10.58 6.03
CA GLU A 339 -4.58 -10.43 7.47
C GLU A 339 -3.17 -9.85 7.78
N VAL A 340 -3.09 -9.00 8.80
CA VAL A 340 -1.89 -8.21 9.22
C VAL A 340 -1.18 -7.36 8.14
N ALA A 341 -1.76 -7.19 6.95
CA ALA A 341 -1.19 -6.31 5.93
C ALA A 341 -1.38 -4.82 6.27
N ALA A 342 -0.29 -4.05 6.24
CA ALA A 342 -0.25 -2.60 6.37
C ALA A 342 -0.22 -1.89 4.99
N ALA A 343 0.34 -2.56 3.98
CA ALA A 343 0.41 -2.05 2.61
C ALA A 343 0.39 -3.16 1.56
N TYR A 344 0.13 -2.77 0.32
CA TYR A 344 0.25 -3.60 -0.88
C TYR A 344 1.25 -2.98 -1.84
N LYS A 345 1.98 -3.84 -2.55
CA LYS A 345 2.86 -3.46 -3.67
C LYS A 345 2.38 -4.19 -4.92
N VAL A 346 2.13 -3.43 -5.99
CA VAL A 346 1.64 -3.95 -7.27
C VAL A 346 2.71 -3.78 -8.34
N THR A 347 3.14 -4.90 -8.91
CA THR A 347 4.10 -4.97 -10.01
C THR A 347 3.35 -5.30 -11.31
N ARG A 348 3.63 -4.56 -12.40
CA ARG A 348 3.21 -4.90 -13.76
C ARG A 348 4.40 -5.46 -14.53
N THR A 349 4.21 -6.63 -15.15
CA THR A 349 5.17 -7.27 -16.04
C THR A 349 4.56 -7.45 -17.43
N ASN A 350 5.23 -6.95 -18.46
CA ASN A 350 4.86 -7.09 -19.87
C ASN A 350 6.12 -7.19 -20.76
N ASP A 351 5.96 -7.14 -22.09
CA ASP A 351 7.08 -7.28 -23.04
C ASP A 351 8.16 -6.18 -22.91
N GLY A 352 7.83 -5.04 -22.28
CA GLY A 352 8.76 -3.96 -21.95
C GLY A 352 9.56 -4.19 -20.65
N GLY A 353 9.26 -5.24 -19.88
CA GLY A 353 9.90 -5.58 -18.61
C GLY A 353 8.94 -5.59 -17.43
N SER A 354 9.49 -5.42 -16.22
CA SER A 354 8.74 -5.44 -14.97
C SER A 354 8.95 -4.15 -14.18
N GLN A 355 7.87 -3.57 -13.66
CA GLN A 355 7.87 -2.29 -12.94
C GLN A 355 6.84 -2.27 -11.81
N VAL A 356 7.18 -1.67 -10.66
CA VAL A 356 6.19 -1.35 -9.63
C VAL A 356 5.33 -0.20 -10.12
N ILE A 357 4.00 -0.36 -10.10
CA ILE A 357 3.03 0.65 -10.55
C ILE A 357 2.29 1.33 -9.41
N GLN A 358 2.18 0.69 -8.25
CA GLN A 358 1.54 1.25 -7.06
C GLN A 358 2.14 0.62 -5.80
N GLN A 359 2.30 1.42 -4.74
CA GLN A 359 2.54 0.93 -3.38
C GLN A 359 1.73 1.80 -2.41
N SER A 360 0.77 1.20 -1.71
CA SER A 360 -0.30 1.90 -0.98
C SER A 360 -0.97 0.99 0.04
N SER A 361 -1.71 1.55 1.01
CA SER A 361 -2.63 0.78 1.87
C SER A 361 -3.90 0.31 1.12
N ASP A 362 -4.23 0.92 -0.02
CA ASP A 362 -5.46 0.64 -0.76
C ASP A 362 -5.49 -0.77 -1.38
N SER A 363 -6.58 -1.51 -1.19
CA SER A 363 -6.81 -2.86 -1.75
C SER A 363 -7.28 -2.88 -3.21
N PHE A 364 -6.97 -1.81 -3.96
CA PHE A 364 -7.33 -1.64 -5.36
C PHE A 364 -6.31 -0.78 -6.12
N VAL A 365 -6.33 -0.90 -7.45
CA VAL A 365 -5.62 -0.03 -8.40
C VAL A 365 -6.65 0.58 -9.34
N ASN A 366 -6.56 1.88 -9.59
CA ASN A 366 -7.29 2.56 -10.67
C ASN A 366 -6.36 3.62 -11.26
N LEU A 367 -5.73 3.29 -12.40
CA LEU A 367 -4.68 4.11 -13.02
C LEU A 367 -4.92 4.28 -14.51
N ASP A 368 -4.65 5.49 -15.01
CA ASP A 368 -4.47 5.73 -16.44
C ASP A 368 -3.19 5.02 -16.91
N ILE A 369 -3.24 4.39 -18.07
CA ILE A 369 -2.11 3.70 -18.70
C ILE A 369 -2.05 4.03 -20.20
N ASP A 370 -0.94 3.65 -20.83
CA ASP A 370 -0.83 3.47 -22.28
C ASP A 370 -0.50 1.99 -22.52
N SER A 371 -1.28 1.31 -23.37
CA SER A 371 -1.12 -0.11 -23.70
C SER A 371 -1.82 -0.48 -25.00
N GLU A 372 -1.13 -1.23 -25.85
CA GLU A 372 -1.64 -1.67 -27.17
C GLU A 372 -2.81 -2.66 -27.04
N ALA A 373 -3.90 -2.50 -27.81
CA ALA A 373 -4.99 -3.48 -27.88
C ALA A 373 -4.47 -4.92 -28.08
N PHE A 374 -5.03 -5.86 -27.32
CA PHE A 374 -4.70 -7.29 -27.28
C PHE A 374 -3.25 -7.62 -26.90
N SER A 375 -2.48 -6.66 -26.36
CA SER A 375 -1.32 -6.98 -25.52
C SER A 375 -1.76 -7.72 -24.26
N LYS A 376 -0.84 -8.46 -23.63
CA LYS A 376 -1.05 -9.11 -22.33
C LYS A 376 -0.12 -8.51 -21.29
N SER A 377 -0.60 -8.38 -20.06
CA SER A 377 0.18 -7.89 -18.92
C SER A 377 -0.13 -8.74 -17.70
N THR A 378 0.90 -9.16 -16.97
CA THR A 378 0.75 -9.87 -15.70
C THR A 378 0.96 -8.90 -14.56
N TYR A 379 0.02 -8.91 -13.62
CA TYR A 379 0.01 -8.10 -12.41
C TYR A 379 0.27 -8.99 -11.21
N GLU A 380 1.25 -8.63 -10.40
CA GLU A 380 1.60 -9.32 -9.17
C GLU A 380 1.32 -8.39 -7.99
N VAL A 381 0.43 -8.81 -7.10
CA VAL A 381 0.12 -8.10 -5.85
C VAL A 381 0.78 -8.83 -4.69
N VAL A 382 1.56 -8.09 -3.91
CA VAL A 382 2.25 -8.56 -2.70
C VAL A 382 1.70 -7.78 -1.51
N ALA A 383 1.24 -8.49 -0.48
CA ALA A 383 0.92 -7.90 0.81
C ALA A 383 2.20 -7.65 1.62
N ILE A 384 2.21 -6.57 2.40
CA ILE A 384 3.34 -6.12 3.21
C ILE A 384 2.82 -5.76 4.61
N ASP A 385 3.42 -6.31 5.66
CA ASP A 385 3.07 -6.03 7.07
C ASP A 385 3.79 -4.77 7.62
N GLU A 386 3.59 -4.48 8.92
CA GLU A 386 4.24 -3.37 9.63
C GLU A 386 5.77 -3.53 9.79
N ALA A 387 6.30 -4.76 9.77
CA ALA A 387 7.74 -5.05 9.76
C ALA A 387 8.34 -4.99 8.33
N GLY A 388 7.50 -4.84 7.31
CA GLY A 388 7.87 -4.83 5.90
C GLY A 388 8.08 -6.22 5.30
N ASN A 389 7.73 -7.32 5.96
CA ASN A 389 7.78 -8.66 5.37
C ASN A 389 6.78 -8.76 4.21
N ALA A 390 7.12 -9.52 3.19
CA ALA A 390 6.37 -9.60 1.95
C ALA A 390 5.73 -10.98 1.77
N SER A 391 4.43 -11.01 1.45
CA SER A 391 3.74 -12.24 1.08
C SER A 391 4.34 -12.87 -0.19
N GLU A 392 4.09 -14.16 -0.41
CA GLU A 392 4.17 -14.73 -1.76
C GLU A 392 3.27 -13.92 -2.72
N PRO A 393 3.68 -13.69 -3.98
CA PRO A 393 2.96 -12.82 -4.90
C PRO A 393 1.69 -13.48 -5.44
N LYS A 394 0.59 -12.71 -5.48
CA LYS A 394 -0.63 -13.11 -6.18
C LYS A 394 -0.62 -12.57 -7.61
N ALA A 395 -0.45 -13.46 -8.58
CA ALA A 395 -0.44 -13.11 -10.00
C ALA A 395 -1.85 -13.13 -10.66
N LEU A 396 -2.09 -12.19 -11.57
CA LEU A 396 -3.24 -12.13 -12.48
C LEU A 396 -2.78 -11.61 -13.86
N THR A 397 -2.99 -12.38 -14.93
CA THR A 397 -2.74 -11.92 -16.31
C THR A 397 -4.01 -11.36 -16.92
N LEU A 398 -3.92 -10.16 -17.49
CA LEU A 398 -5.00 -9.47 -18.21
C LEU A 398 -4.64 -9.32 -19.69
N THR A 399 -5.68 -9.30 -20.54
CA THR A 399 -5.62 -8.84 -21.94
C THR A 399 -6.10 -7.40 -22.00
N THR A 400 -5.39 -6.55 -22.74
CA THR A 400 -5.81 -5.16 -23.02
C THR A 400 -6.95 -5.16 -24.04
N TYR A 401 -8.12 -4.60 -23.71
CA TYR A 401 -9.26 -4.50 -24.64
C TYR A 401 -9.55 -3.05 -25.08
N ILE A 402 -10.20 -2.90 -26.24
CA ILE A 402 -10.52 -1.57 -26.83
C ILE A 402 -11.63 -0.85 -26.01
N LYS A 403 -12.54 -1.61 -25.40
CA LYS A 403 -13.53 -1.14 -24.41
C LYS A 403 -13.34 -1.90 -23.10
N GLU A 404 -13.88 -1.36 -22.01
CA GLU A 404 -14.07 -2.14 -20.78
C GLU A 404 -15.04 -3.29 -21.06
N VAL A 405 -14.67 -4.49 -20.60
CA VAL A 405 -15.45 -5.73 -20.76
C VAL A 405 -15.81 -6.28 -19.39
N GLY A 406 -16.97 -6.92 -19.27
CA GLY A 406 -17.34 -7.64 -18.06
C GLY A 406 -16.57 -8.97 -17.91
N LYS A 407 -16.89 -9.74 -16.87
CA LYS A 407 -16.28 -11.06 -16.65
C LYS A 407 -16.71 -12.05 -17.75
N GLN A 408 -15.85 -12.19 -18.76
CA GLN A 408 -16.06 -13.08 -19.91
C GLN A 408 -16.04 -14.56 -19.51
N THR A 409 -16.89 -15.34 -20.20
CA THR A 409 -16.75 -16.80 -20.31
C THR A 409 -16.02 -17.13 -21.60
N PHE A 410 -14.82 -17.69 -21.51
CA PHE A 410 -14.07 -18.15 -22.67
C PHE A 410 -14.69 -19.44 -23.22
N VAL A 411 -15.23 -19.41 -24.43
CA VAL A 411 -15.82 -20.60 -25.07
C VAL A 411 -14.68 -21.47 -25.63
N SER A 412 -14.82 -22.78 -25.53
CA SER A 412 -13.85 -23.73 -26.10
C SER A 412 -14.55 -24.96 -26.69
N GLY A 413 -13.99 -25.48 -27.79
CA GLY A 413 -14.61 -26.55 -28.58
C GLY A 413 -15.63 -26.05 -29.62
N PRO A 414 -16.45 -26.96 -30.19
CA PRO A 414 -17.43 -26.61 -31.22
C PRO A 414 -18.54 -25.67 -30.71
N LEU A 415 -18.99 -24.77 -31.60
CA LEU A 415 -20.16 -23.92 -31.39
C LEU A 415 -21.41 -24.64 -31.91
N GLN A 416 -22.40 -24.83 -31.04
CA GLN A 416 -23.68 -25.48 -31.34
C GLN A 416 -24.77 -25.01 -30.36
N GLY A 417 -25.97 -24.65 -30.84
CA GLY A 417 -27.09 -24.24 -30.00
C GLY A 417 -26.99 -22.80 -29.44
N GLY A 418 -27.75 -22.53 -28.38
CA GLY A 418 -27.91 -21.20 -27.78
C GLY A 418 -26.85 -20.83 -26.74
N TYR A 419 -26.44 -19.57 -26.72
CA TYR A 419 -25.41 -18.99 -25.85
C TYR A 419 -25.92 -17.69 -25.20
N THR A 420 -25.72 -17.55 -23.89
CA THR A 420 -26.20 -16.43 -23.06
C THR A 420 -25.05 -15.75 -22.29
N GLY A 421 -25.23 -14.49 -21.90
CA GLY A 421 -24.26 -13.73 -21.11
C GLY A 421 -22.96 -13.33 -21.84
N ILE A 422 -21.93 -12.95 -21.08
CA ILE A 422 -20.69 -12.36 -21.61
C ILE A 422 -19.73 -13.47 -22.04
N LEU A 423 -19.35 -13.47 -23.32
CA LEU A 423 -18.65 -14.56 -24.00
C LEU A 423 -17.44 -14.04 -24.77
N SER A 424 -16.31 -14.77 -24.75
CA SER A 424 -15.16 -14.48 -25.62
C SER A 424 -14.75 -15.71 -26.43
N LEU A 425 -14.57 -15.51 -27.74
CA LEU A 425 -13.85 -16.40 -28.63
C LEU A 425 -12.43 -15.87 -28.81
N THR A 426 -11.44 -16.66 -28.40
CA THR A 426 -10.00 -16.35 -28.49
C THR A 426 -9.33 -17.13 -29.61
N GLU A 427 -8.18 -16.66 -30.11
CA GLU A 427 -7.36 -17.45 -31.06
C GLU A 427 -6.90 -18.79 -30.44
N THR A 428 -6.72 -18.83 -29.11
CA THR A 428 -6.19 -20.01 -28.38
C THR A 428 -7.04 -21.27 -28.51
N PHE A 429 -8.36 -21.16 -28.77
CA PHE A 429 -9.24 -22.32 -29.05
C PHE A 429 -9.68 -22.41 -30.52
N SER A 430 -9.07 -21.64 -31.43
CA SER A 430 -9.33 -21.74 -32.87
C SER A 430 -8.67 -22.97 -33.51
N PRO A 431 -9.26 -23.57 -34.56
CA PRO A 431 -10.52 -23.20 -35.19
C PRO A 431 -11.75 -23.71 -34.43
N TYR A 432 -12.77 -22.86 -34.29
CA TYR A 432 -14.08 -23.23 -33.76
C TYR A 432 -14.91 -23.90 -34.86
N GLN A 433 -15.33 -25.14 -34.66
CA GLN A 433 -16.28 -25.81 -35.56
C GLN A 433 -17.71 -25.32 -35.27
N VAL A 434 -18.36 -24.68 -36.23
CA VAL A 434 -19.76 -24.22 -36.11
C VAL A 434 -20.68 -25.31 -36.68
N LYS A 435 -21.60 -25.82 -35.86
CA LYS A 435 -22.44 -26.99 -36.17
C LYS A 435 -23.92 -26.68 -36.00
N GLY A 436 -24.69 -26.88 -37.07
CA GLY A 436 -26.12 -26.54 -37.09
C GLY A 436 -26.37 -25.06 -36.82
N GLU A 437 -27.52 -24.76 -36.20
CA GLU A 437 -27.90 -23.41 -35.79
C GLU A 437 -27.22 -23.05 -34.46
N VAL A 438 -26.43 -21.98 -34.47
CA VAL A 438 -25.84 -21.36 -33.28
C VAL A 438 -26.52 -20.02 -33.05
N VAL A 439 -26.98 -19.76 -31.83
CA VAL A 439 -27.69 -18.53 -31.46
C VAL A 439 -26.96 -17.85 -30.31
N PHE A 440 -26.57 -16.59 -30.49
CA PHE A 440 -26.16 -15.71 -29.40
C PHE A 440 -27.40 -14.92 -28.97
N GLU A 441 -27.98 -15.31 -27.84
CA GLU A 441 -29.31 -14.89 -27.38
C GLU A 441 -29.38 -13.40 -27.02
N GLU A 442 -30.58 -12.85 -26.83
CA GLU A 442 -30.76 -11.43 -26.52
C GLU A 442 -29.96 -10.95 -25.29
N ASP A 443 -29.70 -11.81 -24.30
CA ASP A 443 -28.94 -11.46 -23.09
C ASP A 443 -27.41 -11.65 -23.22
N SER A 444 -26.92 -11.98 -24.42
CA SER A 444 -25.50 -12.22 -24.68
C SER A 444 -24.71 -10.95 -25.06
N GLU A 445 -23.41 -10.97 -24.74
CA GLU A 445 -22.40 -10.05 -25.27
C GLU A 445 -21.23 -10.88 -25.81
N LEU A 446 -21.12 -10.95 -27.14
CA LEU A 446 -20.13 -11.75 -27.85
C LEU A 446 -18.89 -10.91 -28.23
N TYR A 447 -17.74 -11.29 -27.69
CA TYR A 447 -16.43 -10.81 -28.14
C TYR A 447 -15.76 -11.86 -29.02
N ILE A 448 -15.20 -11.42 -30.15
CA ILE A 448 -14.32 -12.24 -30.99
C ILE A 448 -12.98 -11.51 -31.14
N GLU A 449 -11.94 -12.08 -30.56
CA GLU A 449 -10.58 -11.56 -30.55
C GLU A 449 -9.91 -11.64 -31.93
N PRO A 450 -8.80 -10.89 -32.16
CA PRO A 450 -8.01 -11.02 -33.38
C PRO A 450 -7.61 -12.47 -33.69
N GLY A 451 -7.46 -12.77 -34.98
CA GLY A 451 -6.94 -14.05 -35.47
C GLY A 451 -7.91 -15.24 -35.42
N VAL A 452 -9.05 -15.14 -34.72
CA VAL A 452 -10.02 -16.25 -34.58
C VAL A 452 -10.43 -16.86 -35.92
N VAL A 453 -10.53 -18.20 -35.96
CA VAL A 453 -10.98 -18.96 -37.13
C VAL A 453 -12.27 -19.70 -36.81
N LEU A 454 -13.32 -19.48 -37.62
CA LEU A 454 -14.59 -20.19 -37.56
C LEU A 454 -14.75 -21.09 -38.79
N GLU A 455 -15.01 -22.37 -38.57
CA GLU A 455 -15.18 -23.40 -39.60
C GLU A 455 -16.60 -23.98 -39.57
N PHE A 456 -17.43 -23.60 -40.54
CA PHE A 456 -18.84 -23.98 -40.57
C PHE A 456 -19.05 -25.30 -41.30
N GLU A 457 -19.79 -26.21 -40.67
CA GLU A 457 -20.32 -27.40 -41.33
C GLU A 457 -21.38 -27.03 -42.39
N PRO A 458 -21.68 -27.92 -43.35
CA PRO A 458 -22.76 -27.72 -44.31
C PRO A 458 -24.10 -27.44 -43.61
N GLY A 459 -24.77 -26.35 -43.97
CA GLY A 459 -26.02 -25.93 -43.35
C GLY A 459 -25.91 -25.21 -42.00
N ALA A 460 -24.72 -25.10 -41.39
CA ALA A 460 -24.55 -24.41 -40.11
C ALA A 460 -24.66 -22.88 -40.25
N THR A 461 -25.11 -22.18 -39.20
CA THR A 461 -25.30 -20.71 -39.15
C THR A 461 -24.93 -20.16 -37.78
N ILE A 462 -24.60 -18.87 -37.69
CA ILE A 462 -24.60 -18.10 -36.44
C ILE A 462 -25.66 -16.99 -36.56
N GLU A 463 -26.61 -16.92 -35.64
CA GLU A 463 -27.53 -15.80 -35.46
C GLU A 463 -27.22 -15.02 -34.17
N ILE A 464 -27.25 -13.69 -34.27
CA ILE A 464 -26.83 -12.75 -33.22
C ILE A 464 -28.01 -11.87 -32.83
N ASN A 465 -28.63 -12.21 -31.70
CA ASN A 465 -29.73 -11.49 -31.05
C ASN A 465 -29.22 -10.58 -29.91
N GLY A 466 -28.03 -10.87 -29.35
CA GLY A 466 -27.33 -10.07 -28.34
C GLY A 466 -26.45 -8.93 -28.91
N GLU A 467 -25.49 -8.47 -28.10
CA GLU A 467 -24.41 -7.58 -28.54
C GLU A 467 -23.25 -8.37 -29.16
N ALA A 468 -22.55 -7.79 -30.14
CA ALA A 468 -21.40 -8.45 -30.77
C ALA A 468 -20.29 -7.48 -31.20
N TYR A 469 -19.04 -7.88 -30.92
CA TYR A 469 -17.82 -7.13 -31.22
C TYR A 469 -16.76 -8.06 -31.83
N PHE A 470 -16.47 -7.93 -33.12
CA PHE A 470 -15.42 -8.68 -33.81
C PHE A 470 -14.22 -7.74 -34.04
N TRP A 471 -13.05 -8.10 -33.52
CA TRP A 471 -11.88 -7.22 -33.45
C TRP A 471 -10.70 -7.69 -34.33
N GLY A 472 -10.96 -7.96 -35.60
CA GLY A 472 -9.96 -8.49 -36.53
C GLY A 472 -8.94 -7.49 -37.08
N LEU A 473 -8.98 -6.20 -36.70
CA LEU A 473 -8.09 -5.18 -37.25
C LEU A 473 -6.59 -5.42 -36.97
N LYS A 474 -6.27 -6.06 -35.83
CA LYS A 474 -4.88 -6.42 -35.49
C LYS A 474 -4.42 -7.68 -36.24
N GLN A 475 -5.34 -8.62 -36.48
CA GLN A 475 -5.11 -9.87 -37.19
C GLN A 475 -6.46 -10.44 -37.65
N ASP A 476 -6.57 -10.77 -38.94
CA ASP A 476 -7.83 -11.16 -39.59
C ASP A 476 -8.59 -12.28 -38.83
N ILE A 477 -9.83 -11.98 -38.45
CA ILE A 477 -10.82 -13.02 -38.08
C ILE A 477 -11.28 -13.69 -39.37
N ARG A 478 -11.35 -15.03 -39.41
CA ARG A 478 -11.52 -15.79 -40.65
C ARG A 478 -12.69 -16.78 -40.57
N ILE A 479 -13.65 -16.64 -41.48
CA ILE A 479 -14.80 -17.53 -41.65
C ILE A 479 -14.62 -18.35 -42.93
N ARG A 480 -14.73 -19.68 -42.81
CA ARG A 480 -14.69 -20.63 -43.93
C ARG A 480 -15.63 -21.81 -43.71
N ALA A 481 -15.91 -22.56 -44.77
CA ALA A 481 -16.58 -23.85 -44.68
C ALA A 481 -15.57 -24.95 -44.27
N SER A 482 -16.05 -25.98 -43.57
CA SER A 482 -15.23 -27.14 -43.15
C SER A 482 -14.97 -28.16 -44.30
N GLY A 483 -15.10 -27.75 -45.56
CA GLY A 483 -14.96 -28.59 -46.75
C GLY A 483 -15.50 -27.94 -48.02
N GLU A 484 -15.32 -28.61 -49.17
CA GLU A 484 -15.62 -28.07 -50.51
C GLU A 484 -17.13 -28.03 -50.88
N GLN A 485 -18.03 -28.39 -49.97
CA GLN A 485 -19.46 -28.40 -50.26
C GLN A 485 -20.03 -26.98 -50.34
N ALA A 486 -20.57 -26.62 -51.51
CA ALA A 486 -21.14 -25.30 -51.76
C ALA A 486 -22.41 -25.06 -50.91
N ARG A 487 -22.24 -24.34 -49.80
CA ARG A 487 -23.29 -23.86 -48.89
C ARG A 487 -24.33 -22.99 -49.64
N ARG A 488 -25.49 -22.77 -49.03
CA ARG A 488 -26.48 -21.76 -49.44
C ARG A 488 -26.80 -20.76 -48.34
N GLU A 489 -26.59 -21.19 -47.11
CA GLU A 489 -26.96 -20.54 -45.88
C GLU A 489 -26.03 -19.34 -45.61
N PRO A 490 -26.50 -18.30 -44.88
CA PRO A 490 -25.62 -17.25 -44.38
C PRO A 490 -24.53 -17.85 -43.50
N TYR A 491 -23.36 -17.19 -43.38
CA TYR A 491 -22.46 -17.50 -42.26
C TYR A 491 -22.95 -16.80 -40.99
N LEU A 492 -23.15 -15.48 -41.07
CA LEU A 492 -23.63 -14.65 -39.97
C LEU A 492 -25.02 -14.09 -40.27
N ILE A 493 -25.90 -14.10 -39.27
CA ILE A 493 -27.18 -13.42 -39.25
C ILE A 493 -27.16 -12.41 -38.11
N VAL A 494 -27.33 -11.13 -38.42
CA VAL A 494 -27.54 -10.06 -37.44
C VAL A 494 -29.04 -9.81 -37.32
N ASN A 495 -29.60 -10.02 -36.13
CA ASN A 495 -31.02 -9.89 -35.87
C ASN A 495 -31.28 -9.27 -34.49
N ASN A 496 -30.63 -8.15 -34.22
CA ASN A 496 -30.72 -7.41 -32.96
C ASN A 496 -30.79 -5.90 -33.23
N THR A 497 -31.32 -5.13 -32.28
CA THR A 497 -31.27 -3.65 -32.30
C THR A 497 -30.16 -3.08 -31.41
N LYS A 498 -29.18 -3.92 -31.05
CA LYS A 498 -28.11 -3.66 -30.09
C LYS A 498 -26.80 -3.27 -30.79
N PRO A 499 -25.76 -2.85 -30.03
CA PRO A 499 -24.40 -2.71 -30.56
C PRO A 499 -23.91 -3.98 -31.28
N THR A 500 -23.71 -3.87 -32.59
CA THR A 500 -23.01 -4.86 -33.42
C THR A 500 -21.91 -4.15 -34.20
N GLN A 501 -20.65 -4.50 -33.94
CA GLN A 501 -19.47 -3.97 -34.62
C GLN A 501 -18.63 -5.12 -35.14
N ILE A 502 -18.33 -5.11 -36.45
CA ILE A 502 -17.56 -6.16 -37.11
C ILE A 502 -16.43 -5.53 -37.90
N SER A 503 -15.22 -5.52 -37.32
CA SER A 503 -14.03 -4.96 -37.94
C SER A 503 -13.01 -6.07 -38.30
N GLY A 504 -12.41 -6.02 -39.49
CA GLY A 504 -11.32 -6.93 -39.91
C GLY A 504 -11.73 -8.41 -40.08
N LEU A 505 -12.95 -8.66 -40.57
CA LEU A 505 -13.49 -10.00 -40.81
C LEU A 505 -13.29 -10.44 -42.26
N LYS A 506 -12.74 -11.64 -42.48
CA LYS A 506 -12.55 -12.25 -43.80
C LYS A 506 -13.42 -13.48 -43.99
N ILE A 507 -14.22 -13.49 -45.04
CA ILE A 507 -15.19 -14.54 -45.38
C ILE A 507 -14.89 -15.05 -46.79
N SER A 508 -14.82 -16.38 -46.98
CA SER A 508 -14.64 -16.98 -48.31
C SER A 508 -15.66 -18.09 -48.62
N GLY A 509 -16.00 -18.23 -49.90
CA GLY A 509 -16.84 -19.32 -50.42
C GLY A 509 -18.25 -19.35 -49.86
N ALA A 510 -18.81 -18.18 -49.53
CA ALA A 510 -20.09 -18.07 -48.83
C ALA A 510 -21.29 -18.52 -49.69
N GLY A 511 -22.36 -19.01 -49.04
CA GLY A 511 -23.68 -19.07 -49.66
C GLY A 511 -24.26 -17.67 -49.73
N ILE A 512 -24.64 -17.16 -48.56
CA ILE A 512 -24.68 -15.73 -48.25
C ILE A 512 -23.54 -15.45 -47.26
N GLY A 513 -22.86 -14.31 -47.37
CA GLY A 513 -21.81 -13.92 -46.40
C GLY A 513 -22.42 -13.52 -45.07
N ILE A 514 -23.00 -12.32 -45.03
CA ILE A 514 -23.71 -11.76 -43.88
C ILE A 514 -25.16 -11.45 -44.29
N LEU A 515 -26.11 -11.80 -43.43
CA LEU A 515 -27.52 -11.39 -43.52
C LEU A 515 -27.82 -10.44 -42.35
N VAL A 516 -28.44 -9.29 -42.61
CA VAL A 516 -28.90 -8.34 -41.58
C VAL A 516 -30.41 -8.22 -41.68
N LYS A 517 -31.13 -8.83 -40.73
CA LYS A 517 -32.61 -8.81 -40.63
C LYS A 517 -33.11 -7.56 -39.92
N SER A 518 -32.36 -7.11 -38.93
CA SER A 518 -32.64 -5.93 -38.11
C SER A 518 -31.34 -5.34 -37.57
N GLY A 519 -31.40 -4.10 -37.09
CA GLY A 519 -30.28 -3.46 -36.38
C GLY A 519 -29.52 -2.40 -37.17
N GLN A 520 -28.43 -1.91 -36.55
CA GLN A 520 -27.57 -0.87 -37.12
C GLN A 520 -26.08 -1.27 -37.09
N PRO A 521 -25.69 -2.43 -37.66
CA PRO A 521 -24.32 -2.90 -37.58
C PRO A 521 -23.34 -2.00 -38.34
N LEU A 522 -22.18 -1.78 -37.74
CA LEU A 522 -21.00 -1.22 -38.39
C LEU A 522 -20.12 -2.36 -38.90
N LEU A 523 -19.89 -2.40 -40.21
CA LEU A 523 -18.96 -3.32 -40.88
C LEU A 523 -17.76 -2.52 -41.38
N GLU A 524 -16.55 -2.90 -40.97
CA GLU A 524 -15.33 -2.12 -41.22
C GLU A 524 -14.15 -3.00 -41.62
N ALA A 525 -13.43 -2.63 -42.69
CA ALA A 525 -12.29 -3.39 -43.20
C ALA A 525 -12.57 -4.90 -43.39
N ILE A 526 -13.83 -5.27 -43.68
CA ILE A 526 -14.20 -6.67 -43.92
C ILE A 526 -13.97 -7.05 -45.39
N GLU A 527 -13.62 -8.31 -45.64
CA GLU A 527 -13.35 -8.85 -46.98
C GLU A 527 -14.26 -10.07 -47.20
N ILE A 528 -15.16 -10.01 -48.19
CA ILE A 528 -16.04 -11.13 -48.56
C ILE A 528 -15.76 -11.54 -50.00
N THR A 529 -15.31 -12.80 -50.19
CA THR A 529 -14.80 -13.31 -51.47
C THR A 529 -15.55 -14.54 -51.97
N GLY A 530 -15.84 -14.56 -53.28
CA GLY A 530 -16.35 -15.73 -53.98
C GLY A 530 -17.74 -16.18 -53.51
N SER A 531 -18.65 -15.24 -53.22
CA SER A 531 -19.99 -15.56 -52.73
C SER A 531 -20.84 -16.20 -53.82
N ARG A 532 -21.46 -17.34 -53.50
CA ARG A 532 -22.31 -18.11 -54.42
C ARG A 532 -23.58 -17.36 -54.80
N PHE A 533 -24.13 -16.56 -53.89
CA PHE A 533 -25.29 -15.71 -54.14
C PHE A 533 -24.94 -14.25 -53.85
N THR A 534 -24.81 -13.90 -52.58
CA THR A 534 -24.67 -12.50 -52.14
C THR A 534 -23.68 -12.37 -50.99
N ALA A 535 -22.76 -11.41 -51.06
CA ALA A 535 -21.82 -11.17 -49.96
C ALA A 535 -22.52 -10.57 -48.73
N LEU A 536 -23.37 -9.57 -48.94
CA LEU A 536 -24.15 -8.92 -47.88
C LEU A 536 -25.62 -8.77 -48.29
N SER A 537 -26.54 -9.32 -47.51
CA SER A 537 -27.98 -9.14 -47.67
C SER A 537 -28.54 -8.33 -46.51
N ILE A 538 -29.36 -7.31 -46.80
CA ILE A 538 -29.89 -6.37 -45.82
C ILE A 538 -31.40 -6.22 -46.02
N GLU A 539 -32.19 -6.61 -45.03
CA GLU A 539 -33.65 -6.65 -45.10
C GLU A 539 -34.31 -5.96 -43.88
N GLY A 540 -35.64 -5.91 -43.86
CA GLY A 540 -36.40 -5.36 -42.72
C GLY A 540 -36.21 -3.85 -42.51
N GLU A 541 -36.05 -3.42 -41.26
CA GLU A 541 -35.84 -2.01 -40.86
C GLU A 541 -34.37 -1.69 -40.50
N SER A 542 -33.43 -2.42 -41.12
CA SER A 542 -31.99 -2.32 -40.85
C SER A 542 -31.36 -1.00 -41.32
N ASN A 543 -30.28 -0.54 -40.67
CA ASN A 543 -29.52 0.66 -41.04
C ASN A 543 -28.00 0.41 -40.98
N VAL A 544 -27.45 -0.18 -42.03
CA VAL A 544 -26.06 -0.70 -42.05
C VAL A 544 -25.07 0.36 -42.52
N THR A 545 -23.90 0.41 -41.89
CA THR A 545 -22.75 1.23 -42.34
C THR A 545 -21.57 0.34 -42.74
N LEU A 546 -21.03 0.53 -43.94
CA LEU A 546 -19.79 -0.11 -44.42
C LEU A 546 -18.65 0.91 -44.53
N ARG A 547 -17.44 0.53 -44.14
CA ARG A 547 -16.22 1.34 -44.31
C ARG A 547 -15.03 0.51 -44.73
N SER A 548 -14.29 0.92 -45.76
CA SER A 548 -13.05 0.26 -46.20
C SER A 548 -13.20 -1.23 -46.53
N CYS A 549 -14.40 -1.69 -46.89
CA CYS A 549 -14.73 -3.10 -47.10
C CYS A 549 -14.44 -3.56 -48.54
N VAL A 550 -14.15 -4.85 -48.73
CA VAL A 550 -13.94 -5.46 -50.04
C VAL A 550 -15.00 -6.52 -50.30
N ILE A 551 -15.69 -6.43 -51.44
CA ILE A 551 -16.70 -7.40 -51.89
C ILE A 551 -16.34 -7.87 -53.30
N ASP A 552 -15.86 -9.12 -53.40
CA ASP A 552 -15.31 -9.70 -54.62
C ASP A 552 -16.05 -10.98 -55.06
N GLY A 553 -16.43 -11.04 -56.33
CA GLY A 553 -16.81 -12.29 -56.99
C GLY A 553 -18.14 -12.91 -56.55
N SER A 554 -19.14 -12.09 -56.23
CA SER A 554 -20.50 -12.56 -55.90
C SER A 554 -21.30 -12.88 -57.17
N ASN A 555 -22.00 -14.03 -57.21
CA ASN A 555 -22.65 -14.56 -58.42
C ASN A 555 -24.17 -14.30 -58.53
N THR A 556 -24.72 -13.36 -57.76
CA THR A 556 -26.09 -12.85 -57.95
C THR A 556 -26.14 -11.33 -57.72
N ALA A 557 -25.62 -10.87 -56.58
CA ALA A 557 -25.27 -9.46 -56.38
C ALA A 557 -24.15 -9.35 -55.34
N GLY A 558 -23.34 -8.29 -55.36
CA GLY A 558 -22.42 -8.00 -54.25
C GLY A 558 -23.20 -7.73 -52.96
N ILE A 559 -24.11 -6.75 -53.01
CA ILE A 559 -25.01 -6.39 -51.92
C ILE A 559 -26.46 -6.44 -52.40
N VAL A 560 -27.37 -6.98 -51.57
CA VAL A 560 -28.82 -6.86 -51.73
C VAL A 560 -29.39 -6.03 -50.58
N VAL A 561 -30.30 -5.09 -50.88
CA VAL A 561 -30.98 -4.24 -49.90
C VAL A 561 -32.50 -4.26 -50.20
N SER A 562 -33.35 -4.58 -49.22
CA SER A 562 -34.81 -4.71 -49.42
C SER A 562 -35.66 -3.91 -48.42
N ASP A 563 -36.98 -3.94 -48.62
CA ASP A 563 -38.01 -3.49 -47.67
C ASP A 563 -37.88 -2.01 -47.24
N TYR A 564 -37.40 -1.78 -46.01
CA TYR A 564 -37.15 -0.47 -45.41
C TYR A 564 -35.68 -0.32 -44.98
N ALA A 565 -34.81 -1.23 -45.41
CA ALA A 565 -33.40 -1.23 -45.06
C ALA A 565 -32.66 -0.02 -45.67
N LYS A 566 -31.65 0.44 -44.97
CA LYS A 566 -30.75 1.53 -45.36
C LYS A 566 -29.31 1.03 -45.35
N LEU A 567 -28.55 1.54 -46.30
CA LEU A 567 -27.13 1.28 -46.45
C LEU A 567 -26.41 2.59 -46.75
N ASN A 568 -25.39 2.87 -45.95
CA ASN A 568 -24.39 3.89 -46.19
C ASN A 568 -23.01 3.22 -46.29
N MET A 569 -22.23 3.54 -47.33
CA MET A 569 -20.93 2.91 -47.54
C MET A 569 -19.91 3.87 -48.14
N THR A 570 -18.69 3.89 -47.59
CA THR A 570 -17.56 4.71 -48.07
C THR A 570 -16.26 3.92 -48.12
N ASP A 571 -15.34 4.33 -49.00
CA ASP A 571 -13.98 3.76 -49.14
C ASP A 571 -13.93 2.25 -49.46
N CYS A 572 -15.06 1.65 -49.83
CA CYS A 572 -15.18 0.23 -50.14
C CYS A 572 -14.84 -0.08 -51.61
N THR A 573 -14.42 -1.31 -51.88
CA THR A 573 -14.13 -1.83 -53.22
C THR A 573 -15.09 -2.96 -53.59
N LEU A 574 -15.84 -2.78 -54.68
CA LEU A 574 -16.77 -3.77 -55.22
C LEU A 574 -16.28 -4.23 -56.60
N GLN A 575 -15.81 -5.47 -56.69
CA GLN A 575 -15.18 -5.99 -57.90
C GLN A 575 -15.67 -7.38 -58.29
N ASN A 576 -15.69 -7.67 -59.60
CA ASN A 576 -16.05 -8.97 -60.19
C ASN A 576 -17.44 -9.53 -59.82
N ASN A 577 -18.31 -8.75 -59.16
CA ASN A 577 -19.68 -9.16 -58.84
C ASN A 577 -20.56 -9.15 -60.09
N PHE A 578 -21.42 -10.16 -60.24
CA PHE A 578 -22.23 -10.36 -61.44
C PHE A 578 -23.62 -10.95 -61.11
N PRO A 579 -24.71 -10.47 -61.74
CA PRO A 579 -24.78 -9.30 -62.61
C PRO A 579 -24.54 -7.95 -61.90
N PHE A 580 -24.88 -7.82 -60.62
CA PHE A 580 -24.88 -6.52 -59.93
C PHE A 580 -23.82 -6.40 -58.83
N HIS A 581 -23.26 -5.21 -58.64
CA HIS A 581 -22.57 -4.83 -57.41
C HIS A 581 -23.56 -4.57 -56.29
N ILE A 582 -24.64 -3.83 -56.57
CA ILE A 582 -25.72 -3.54 -55.62
C ILE A 582 -27.08 -3.71 -56.30
N GLN A 583 -27.95 -4.48 -55.66
CA GLN A 583 -29.38 -4.57 -55.98
C GLN A 583 -30.19 -3.96 -54.83
N ASN A 584 -30.73 -2.76 -55.05
CA ASN A 584 -31.60 -2.07 -54.11
C ASN A 584 -33.09 -2.21 -54.50
N ALA A 585 -33.82 -2.98 -53.71
CA ALA A 585 -35.27 -3.10 -53.71
C ALA A 585 -35.94 -2.43 -52.49
N SER A 586 -35.18 -1.72 -51.64
CA SER A 586 -35.69 -0.94 -50.51
C SER A 586 -36.46 0.30 -50.96
N SER A 587 -37.34 0.76 -50.07
CA SER A 587 -38.00 2.06 -50.15
C SER A 587 -37.03 3.25 -50.16
N TYR A 588 -35.84 3.09 -49.58
CA TYR A 588 -34.82 4.14 -49.43
C TYR A 588 -33.75 4.10 -50.53
N GLU A 589 -33.07 5.23 -50.73
CA GLU A 589 -31.86 5.32 -51.57
C GLU A 589 -30.64 4.78 -50.80
N VAL A 590 -29.81 3.98 -51.47
CA VAL A 590 -28.51 3.56 -50.95
C VAL A 590 -27.49 4.65 -51.19
N ILE A 591 -26.73 5.03 -50.16
CA ILE A 591 -25.65 6.01 -50.23
C ILE A 591 -24.33 5.25 -50.39
N ALA A 592 -23.71 5.35 -51.56
CA ALA A 592 -22.47 4.67 -51.92
C ALA A 592 -21.47 5.63 -52.60
N GLU A 593 -21.40 6.86 -52.11
CA GLU A 593 -20.41 7.87 -52.49
C GLU A 593 -18.98 7.45 -52.03
N GLY A 594 -17.94 7.79 -52.80
CA GLY A 594 -16.54 7.55 -52.40
C GLY A 594 -16.03 6.09 -52.48
N ASN A 595 -16.69 5.21 -53.23
CA ASN A 595 -16.30 3.80 -53.38
C ASN A 595 -15.60 3.50 -54.72
N GLN A 596 -14.86 2.38 -54.77
CA GLN A 596 -14.19 1.84 -55.96
C GLN A 596 -15.00 0.68 -56.58
N TRP A 597 -15.03 0.59 -57.91
CA TRP A 597 -15.95 -0.29 -58.63
C TRP A 597 -15.31 -0.91 -59.87
N GLN A 598 -15.40 -2.24 -60.03
CA GLN A 598 -14.93 -2.96 -61.22
C GLN A 598 -15.89 -4.10 -61.62
N PRO A 599 -16.72 -3.95 -62.67
CA PRO A 599 -16.85 -2.81 -63.58
C PRO A 599 -17.39 -1.54 -62.89
N ALA A 600 -17.30 -0.40 -63.58
CA ALA A 600 -17.87 0.86 -63.10
C ALA A 600 -19.42 0.79 -62.94
N PRO A 601 -20.02 1.67 -62.11
CA PRO A 601 -21.48 1.72 -61.92
C PRO A 601 -22.21 2.07 -63.22
N SER A 602 -23.21 1.27 -63.57
CA SER A 602 -24.08 1.43 -64.75
C SER A 602 -25.45 0.80 -64.49
N GLU A 603 -26.41 1.03 -65.39
CA GLU A 603 -27.74 0.38 -65.38
C GLU A 603 -27.68 -1.16 -65.48
N THR A 604 -26.52 -1.74 -65.81
CA THR A 604 -26.31 -3.19 -65.87
C THR A 604 -25.54 -3.75 -64.67
N SER A 605 -24.81 -2.92 -63.92
CA SER A 605 -24.04 -3.31 -62.71
C SER A 605 -24.65 -2.80 -61.40
N ILE A 606 -25.69 -1.96 -61.47
CA ILE A 606 -26.47 -1.45 -60.34
C ILE A 606 -27.95 -1.56 -60.68
N LEU A 607 -28.75 -2.09 -59.75
CA LEU A 607 -30.20 -2.15 -59.86
C LEU A 607 -30.85 -1.35 -58.73
N GLY A 608 -31.80 -0.47 -59.06
CA GLY A 608 -32.55 0.35 -58.08
C GLY A 608 -31.91 1.70 -57.76
N LYS A 609 -32.36 2.33 -56.66
CA LYS A 609 -31.91 3.69 -56.26
C LYS A 609 -30.59 3.61 -55.49
N VAL A 610 -29.48 3.86 -56.17
CA VAL A 610 -28.14 3.88 -55.55
C VAL A 610 -27.40 5.13 -56.02
N ARG A 611 -26.95 5.95 -55.07
CA ARG A 611 -26.13 7.13 -55.35
C ARG A 611 -24.65 6.76 -55.21
N THR A 612 -23.87 6.97 -56.28
CA THR A 612 -22.46 6.52 -56.38
C THR A 612 -21.46 7.66 -56.57
N LYS A 613 -21.94 8.92 -56.60
CA LYS A 613 -21.22 10.17 -56.85
C LYS A 613 -21.96 11.34 -56.23
#